data_AF-A0A2E0TAN3-F1
#
_entry.id   AF-A0A2E0TAN3-F1
#
_cell.length_a   1.000
_cell.length_b   1.000
_cell.length_c   1.000
_cell.angle_alpha   90.00
_cell.angle_beta   90.00
_cell.angle_gamma   90.00
#
_symmetry.space_group_name_H-M   'P 1'
#
loop_
_entity.id
_entity.type
_entity.pdbx_description
1 polymer ?
#
loop_
_entity_poly.entity_id
_entity_poly.type
_entity_poly.pdbx_seq_one_letter_code
_entity_poly.pdbx_strand_id
1 'polypeptide(L)'
;MENADGSYTLSCPDSDPITLRDGMDGTDGMDGTDGMDGMDGEDGTAYLIRTEDEPAGENCVNGGIAVLVGPDDDGNGALGDGEVTSTRYVCDGANGADGEDGTPSLIATADEPAGMNCEFGGVVITSGLDADGSGTLEPAEVSSTQYVCDGAGGAGVVLDFPSEDSSLDNTFTVEPLGAGGGGAAYVAGSSVSESFTDTGLPSVTGLTYEFEMDDSTNSSCPVGTLSFDIVLNGVTVDSYSFEGGSDMGTIGFSGGAIFPAIDGGATGDYDLEIVANETVCGGGGSYNWFAGGAFVLRP
;
A
#
# COMPACT_ATOMS: atom_id res chain seq x y z
N MET A 1 14.17 139.62 -0.90
CA MET A 1 15.34 138.72 -0.90
C MET A 1 14.84 137.43 -0.32
N GLU A 2 15.02 136.32 -1.02
CA GLU A 2 14.65 134.99 -0.50
C GLU A 2 15.46 134.71 0.77
N ASN A 3 14.78 134.28 1.83
CA ASN A 3 15.44 133.89 3.06
C ASN A 3 16.11 132.52 2.87
N ALA A 4 17.13 132.21 3.66
CA ALA A 4 17.86 130.94 3.58
C ALA A 4 17.00 129.68 3.86
N ASP A 5 15.75 129.86 4.30
CA ASP A 5 14.79 128.79 4.60
C ASP A 5 13.70 128.61 3.52
N GLY A 6 13.89 129.19 2.33
CA GLY A 6 12.98 129.05 1.18
C GLY A 6 11.71 129.89 1.28
N SER A 7 11.68 130.90 2.17
CA SER A 7 10.57 131.83 2.33
C SER A 7 10.87 133.22 1.74
N TYR A 8 9.84 133.96 1.34
CA TYR A 8 9.96 135.32 0.79
C TYR A 8 9.32 136.35 1.72
N THR A 9 10.10 137.35 2.17
CA THR A 9 9.57 138.44 3.01
C THR A 9 9.37 139.73 2.22
N LEU A 10 8.19 140.33 2.36
CA LEU A 10 7.84 141.66 1.85
C LEU A 10 7.77 142.66 3.02
N SER A 11 8.50 143.78 2.94
CA SER A 11 8.54 144.82 3.99
C SER A 11 8.21 146.21 3.44
N CYS A 12 7.34 146.96 4.14
CA CYS A 12 6.99 148.35 3.85
C CYS A 12 7.10 149.23 5.12
N PRO A 13 7.50 150.52 5.03
CA PRO A 13 7.55 151.42 6.18
C PRO A 13 6.16 151.64 6.80
N ASP A 14 6.08 151.61 8.13
CA ASP A 14 4.87 151.71 8.97
C ASP A 14 3.94 150.49 9.03
N SER A 15 4.40 149.31 8.59
CA SER A 15 3.67 148.03 8.81
C SER A 15 4.59 146.86 9.12
N ASP A 16 4.08 145.87 9.86
CA ASP A 16 4.80 144.64 10.16
C ASP A 16 5.07 143.81 8.88
N PRO A 17 6.27 143.21 8.73
CA PRO A 17 6.62 142.42 7.56
C PRO A 17 5.79 141.14 7.43
N ILE A 18 5.52 140.73 6.20
CA ILE A 18 4.82 139.46 5.89
C ILE A 18 5.79 138.52 5.18
N THR A 19 5.87 137.28 5.65
CA THR A 19 6.69 136.21 5.06
C THR A 19 5.78 135.17 4.40
N LEU A 20 5.96 134.95 3.10
CA LEU A 20 5.30 133.93 2.30
C LEU A 20 6.17 132.67 2.21
N ARG A 21 5.56 131.48 2.23
CA ARG A 21 6.21 130.18 2.03
C ARG A 21 5.42 129.39 1.00
N ASP A 22 6.11 128.68 0.13
CA ASP A 22 5.46 127.69 -0.75
C ASP A 22 5.05 126.46 0.08
N GLY A 23 3.93 125.83 -0.30
CA GLY A 23 3.41 124.65 0.39
C GLY A 23 4.24 123.41 0.07
N MET A 24 4.33 122.47 1.02
CA MET A 24 4.95 121.16 0.77
C MET A 24 4.20 120.40 -0.34
N ASP A 25 4.93 119.66 -1.17
CA ASP A 25 4.33 118.73 -2.12
C ASP A 25 3.42 117.73 -1.40
N GLY A 26 2.30 117.36 -2.04
CA GLY A 26 1.40 116.34 -1.51
C GLY A 26 2.09 114.98 -1.46
N THR A 27 1.69 114.13 -0.51
CA THR A 27 2.13 112.72 -0.51
C THR A 27 1.52 111.98 -1.70
N ASP A 28 2.29 111.09 -2.31
CA ASP A 28 1.78 110.17 -3.34
C ASP A 28 0.54 109.41 -2.82
N GLY A 29 -0.38 109.11 -3.73
CA GLY A 29 -1.53 108.26 -3.42
C GLY A 29 -1.10 106.85 -3.05
N MET A 30 -1.89 106.16 -2.23
CA MET A 30 -1.65 104.74 -1.96
C MET A 30 -1.86 103.94 -3.26
N ASP A 31 -1.04 102.90 -3.44
CA ASP A 31 -1.23 101.94 -4.53
C ASP A 31 -2.63 101.32 -4.47
N GLY A 32 -3.17 100.98 -5.66
CA GLY A 32 -4.43 100.25 -5.74
C GLY A 32 -4.32 98.87 -5.11
N THR A 33 -5.44 98.32 -4.65
CA THR A 33 -5.48 96.93 -4.19
C THR A 33 -5.23 95.97 -5.36
N ASP A 34 -4.53 94.86 -5.10
CA ASP A 34 -4.36 93.79 -6.08
C ASP A 34 -5.71 93.29 -6.60
N GLY A 35 -5.72 92.84 -7.86
CA GLY A 35 -6.86 92.16 -8.43
C GLY A 35 -7.14 90.84 -7.72
N MET A 36 -8.40 90.37 -7.75
CA MET A 36 -8.73 89.03 -7.25
C MET A 36 -8.07 87.97 -8.12
N ASP A 37 -7.68 86.85 -7.50
CA ASP A 37 -7.21 85.67 -8.20
C ASP A 37 -8.27 85.18 -9.20
N GLY A 38 -7.80 84.57 -10.30
CA GLY A 38 -8.68 83.89 -11.24
C GLY A 38 -9.38 82.70 -10.58
N MET A 39 -10.55 82.33 -11.09
CA MET A 39 -11.21 81.09 -10.67
C MET A 39 -10.39 79.88 -11.12
N ASP A 40 -10.42 78.82 -10.32
CA ASP A 40 -9.87 77.53 -10.71
C ASP A 40 -10.52 77.03 -12.01
N GLY A 41 -9.78 76.25 -12.78
CA GLY A 41 -10.32 75.55 -13.95
C GLY A 41 -11.27 74.43 -13.53
N GLU A 42 -12.17 74.03 -14.43
CA GLU A 42 -13.05 72.88 -14.20
C GLU A 42 -12.23 71.58 -14.11
N ASP A 43 -12.65 70.67 -13.22
CA ASP A 43 -12.09 69.33 -13.12
C ASP A 43 -12.31 68.55 -14.43
N GLY A 44 -11.32 67.76 -14.85
CA GLY A 44 -11.44 66.92 -16.04
C GLY A 44 -12.31 65.68 -15.82
N THR A 45 -12.96 65.18 -16.87
CA THR A 45 -13.75 63.93 -16.83
C THR A 45 -12.87 62.75 -16.42
N ALA A 46 -13.35 61.93 -15.48
CA ALA A 46 -12.65 60.73 -15.03
C ALA A 46 -12.59 59.68 -16.16
N TYR A 47 -11.47 58.95 -16.27
CA TYR A 47 -11.33 57.82 -17.20
C TYR A 47 -11.34 56.51 -16.42
N LEU A 48 -12.16 55.57 -16.87
CA LEU A 48 -12.36 54.27 -16.24
C LEU A 48 -11.88 53.14 -17.14
N ILE A 49 -11.57 52.01 -16.50
CA ILE A 49 -11.13 50.77 -17.15
C ILE A 49 -12.04 49.65 -16.68
N ARG A 50 -12.51 48.83 -17.62
CA ARG A 50 -13.24 47.59 -17.35
C ARG A 50 -12.64 46.45 -18.16
N THR A 51 -12.68 45.24 -17.61
CA THR A 51 -12.23 44.03 -18.30
C THR A 51 -13.38 43.07 -18.51
N GLU A 52 -13.41 42.42 -19.66
CA GLU A 52 -14.38 41.40 -20.04
C GLU A 52 -13.68 40.18 -20.63
N ASP A 53 -14.30 39.00 -20.50
CA ASP A 53 -13.82 37.78 -21.16
C ASP A 53 -13.97 37.93 -22.67
N GLU A 54 -12.86 37.75 -23.41
CA GLU A 54 -12.88 37.66 -24.87
C GLU A 54 -12.96 36.18 -25.26
N PRO A 55 -14.07 35.71 -25.84
CA PRO A 55 -14.17 34.34 -26.33
C PRO A 55 -13.21 34.11 -27.50
N ALA A 56 -12.88 32.84 -27.73
CA ALA A 56 -12.07 32.44 -28.88
C ALA A 56 -12.71 32.89 -30.20
N GLY A 57 -11.96 33.62 -31.02
CA GLY A 57 -12.50 34.25 -32.23
C GLY A 57 -11.46 35.07 -33.01
N GLU A 58 -11.96 36.04 -33.78
CA GLU A 58 -11.14 36.84 -34.70
C GLU A 58 -10.09 37.70 -33.98
N ASN A 59 -10.39 38.21 -32.78
CA ASN A 59 -9.45 39.04 -32.02
C ASN A 59 -8.41 38.21 -31.26
N CYS A 60 -8.85 37.11 -30.64
CA CYS A 60 -7.99 36.18 -29.91
C CYS A 60 -8.36 34.73 -30.24
N VAL A 61 -7.46 34.02 -30.94
CA VAL A 61 -7.70 32.64 -31.40
C VAL A 61 -8.00 31.67 -30.25
N ASN A 62 -7.38 31.86 -29.08
CA ASN A 62 -7.56 31.01 -27.90
C ASN A 62 -8.42 31.66 -26.81
N GLY A 63 -9.09 32.78 -27.13
CA GLY A 63 -9.73 33.63 -26.12
C GLY A 63 -8.72 34.47 -25.34
N GLY A 64 -9.21 35.16 -24.32
CA GLY A 64 -8.41 36.00 -23.44
C GLY A 64 -9.27 37.05 -22.76
N ILE A 65 -8.74 38.26 -22.61
CA ILE A 65 -9.42 39.39 -21.96
C ILE A 65 -9.45 40.60 -22.89
N ALA A 66 -10.63 41.21 -23.02
CA ALA A 66 -10.79 42.55 -23.58
C ALA A 66 -10.66 43.61 -22.48
N VAL A 67 -9.76 44.57 -22.67
CA VAL A 67 -9.57 45.72 -21.79
C VAL A 67 -10.21 46.94 -22.44
N LEU A 68 -11.27 47.45 -21.82
CA LEU A 68 -12.06 48.58 -22.30
C LEU A 68 -11.69 49.85 -21.51
N VAL A 69 -11.58 50.99 -22.20
CA VAL A 69 -11.21 52.29 -21.62
C VAL A 69 -12.13 53.38 -22.16
N GLY A 70 -12.57 54.28 -21.29
CA GLY A 70 -13.39 55.42 -21.68
C GLY A 70 -13.61 56.44 -20.56
N PRO A 71 -14.10 57.65 -20.89
CA PRO A 71 -14.53 58.64 -19.90
C PRO A 71 -15.82 58.19 -19.18
N ASP A 72 -15.96 58.54 -17.90
CA ASP A 72 -17.21 58.42 -17.13
C ASP A 72 -18.08 59.66 -17.41
N ASP A 73 -18.78 59.63 -18.54
CA ASP A 73 -19.52 60.79 -19.06
C ASP A 73 -20.81 61.04 -18.27
N ASP A 74 -21.39 60.01 -17.66
CA ASP A 74 -22.58 60.15 -16.82
C ASP A 74 -22.29 60.31 -15.31
N GLY A 75 -21.01 60.17 -14.91
CA GLY A 75 -20.52 60.41 -13.55
C GLY A 75 -20.99 59.36 -12.55
N ASN A 76 -21.35 58.16 -12.99
CA ASN A 76 -21.89 57.10 -12.14
C ASN A 76 -20.78 56.24 -11.46
N GLY A 77 -19.52 56.42 -11.86
CA GLY A 77 -18.36 55.69 -11.32
C GLY A 77 -18.10 54.31 -11.92
N ALA A 78 -18.75 53.96 -13.03
CA ALA A 78 -18.58 52.70 -13.74
C ALA A 78 -18.57 52.92 -15.26
N LEU A 79 -17.64 52.26 -15.96
CA LEU A 79 -17.58 52.34 -17.42
C LEU A 79 -18.73 51.56 -18.04
N GLY A 80 -19.67 52.25 -18.69
CA GLY A 80 -20.76 51.69 -19.49
C GLY A 80 -20.38 51.45 -20.95
N ASP A 81 -21.14 50.65 -21.68
CA ASP A 81 -20.82 50.26 -23.06
C ASP A 81 -20.83 51.44 -24.04
N GLY A 82 -21.64 52.46 -23.76
CA GLY A 82 -21.72 53.70 -24.56
C GLY A 82 -20.56 54.66 -24.33
N GLU A 83 -19.79 54.46 -23.26
CA GLU A 83 -18.67 55.31 -22.85
C GLU A 83 -17.32 54.75 -23.32
N VAL A 84 -17.29 53.51 -23.80
CA VAL A 84 -16.06 52.87 -24.29
C VAL A 84 -15.54 53.59 -25.53
N THR A 85 -14.30 54.08 -25.46
CA THR A 85 -13.61 54.75 -26.58
C THR A 85 -12.44 53.94 -27.12
N SER A 86 -11.93 52.97 -26.36
CA SER A 86 -10.82 52.11 -26.75
C SER A 86 -10.99 50.71 -26.18
N THR A 87 -10.64 49.71 -26.99
CA THR A 87 -10.63 48.29 -26.61
C THR A 87 -9.30 47.68 -27.01
N ARG A 88 -8.63 46.99 -26.07
CA ARG A 88 -7.40 46.25 -26.32
C ARG A 88 -7.54 44.81 -25.87
N TYR A 89 -7.15 43.88 -26.73
CA TYR A 89 -7.20 42.46 -26.42
C TYR A 89 -5.87 41.95 -25.87
N VAL A 90 -5.95 41.14 -24.82
CA VAL A 90 -4.85 40.37 -24.23
C VAL A 90 -5.19 38.90 -24.45
N CYS A 91 -4.54 38.26 -25.42
CA CYS A 91 -4.89 36.90 -25.83
C CYS A 91 -4.12 35.84 -25.04
N ASP A 92 -4.78 34.72 -24.81
CA ASP A 92 -4.17 33.54 -24.22
C ASP A 92 -3.21 32.85 -25.19
N GLY A 93 -2.18 32.23 -24.62
CA GLY A 93 -1.25 31.38 -25.36
C GLY A 93 -1.93 30.11 -25.87
N ALA A 94 -1.35 29.49 -26.89
CA ALA A 94 -1.76 28.13 -27.26
C ALA A 94 -1.43 27.17 -26.11
N ASN A 95 -2.28 26.17 -25.89
CA ASN A 95 -1.94 25.07 -25.00
C ASN A 95 -0.65 24.40 -25.48
N GLY A 96 0.19 23.99 -24.52
CA GLY A 96 1.32 23.12 -24.82
C GLY A 96 0.83 21.79 -25.38
N ALA A 97 1.70 21.10 -26.12
CA ALA A 97 1.45 19.70 -26.44
C ALA A 97 1.41 18.88 -25.16
N ASP A 98 0.56 17.87 -25.13
CA ASP A 98 0.60 16.86 -24.07
C ASP A 98 1.99 16.19 -24.03
N GLY A 99 2.37 15.70 -22.85
CA GLY A 99 3.54 14.86 -22.73
C GLY A 99 3.30 13.48 -23.35
N GLU A 100 4.36 12.75 -23.65
CA GLU A 100 4.26 11.35 -24.04
C GLU A 100 3.68 10.51 -22.88
N ASP A 101 2.84 9.53 -23.21
CA ASP A 101 2.33 8.57 -22.24
C ASP A 101 3.47 7.76 -21.61
N GLY A 102 3.31 7.41 -20.33
CA GLY A 102 4.28 6.57 -19.62
C GLY A 102 4.18 5.10 -20.05
N THR A 103 5.31 4.38 -20.01
CA THR A 103 5.34 2.92 -20.20
C THR A 103 4.57 2.23 -19.07
N PRO A 104 3.61 1.32 -19.36
CA PRO A 104 2.83 0.66 -18.33
C PRO A 104 3.69 -0.25 -17.46
N SER A 105 3.33 -0.35 -16.16
CA SER A 105 3.92 -1.34 -15.27
C SER A 105 2.94 -2.48 -15.06
N LEU A 106 3.43 -3.71 -15.21
CA LEU A 106 2.64 -4.93 -15.08
C LEU A 106 3.07 -5.73 -13.86
N ILE A 107 2.10 -6.45 -13.30
CA ILE A 107 2.30 -7.44 -12.23
C ILE A 107 1.78 -8.77 -12.75
N ALA A 108 2.57 -9.82 -12.57
CA ALA A 108 2.18 -11.18 -12.86
C ALA A 108 2.33 -12.06 -11.62
N THR A 109 1.48 -13.07 -11.51
CA THR A 109 1.54 -14.09 -10.45
C THR A 109 1.60 -15.47 -11.07
N ALA A 110 2.41 -16.34 -10.49
CA ALA A 110 2.45 -17.76 -10.83
C ALA A 110 2.60 -18.60 -9.56
N ASP A 111 2.20 -19.87 -9.61
CA ASP A 111 2.41 -20.80 -8.50
C ASP A 111 3.93 -21.04 -8.31
N GLU A 112 4.38 -20.98 -7.06
CA GLU A 112 5.74 -21.35 -6.67
C GLU A 112 5.70 -22.76 -6.04
N PRO A 113 6.34 -23.77 -6.66
CA PRO A 113 6.38 -25.10 -6.08
C PRO A 113 7.21 -25.14 -4.80
N ALA A 114 6.93 -26.13 -3.94
CA ALA A 114 7.72 -26.37 -2.73
C ALA A 114 9.20 -26.59 -3.07
N GLY A 115 10.09 -25.92 -2.32
CA GLY A 115 11.52 -25.95 -2.58
C GLY A 115 12.30 -24.87 -1.86
N MET A 116 13.40 -24.44 -2.49
CA MET A 116 14.37 -23.54 -1.86
C MET A 116 13.84 -22.12 -1.59
N ASN A 117 12.91 -21.63 -2.40
CA ASN A 117 12.33 -20.30 -2.19
C ASN A 117 11.21 -20.34 -1.14
N CYS A 118 10.37 -21.37 -1.18
CA CYS A 118 9.28 -21.60 -0.25
C CYS A 118 9.21 -23.08 0.12
N GLU A 119 9.47 -23.41 1.39
CA GLU A 119 9.50 -24.80 1.88
C GLU A 119 8.19 -25.55 1.62
N PHE A 120 7.06 -24.84 1.72
CA PHE A 120 5.72 -25.41 1.55
C PHE A 120 5.03 -24.96 0.24
N GLY A 121 5.79 -24.38 -0.70
CA GLY A 121 5.23 -23.76 -1.89
C GLY A 121 4.60 -22.39 -1.61
N GLY A 122 3.91 -21.83 -2.60
CA GLY A 122 3.21 -20.56 -2.48
C GLY A 122 2.97 -19.90 -3.82
N VAL A 123 3.09 -18.58 -3.87
CA VAL A 123 2.92 -17.77 -5.09
C VAL A 123 4.15 -16.89 -5.29
N VAL A 124 4.66 -16.88 -6.52
CA VAL A 124 5.65 -15.90 -6.97
C VAL A 124 4.94 -14.71 -7.62
N ILE A 125 5.31 -13.51 -7.19
CA ILE A 125 4.82 -12.24 -7.73
C ILE A 125 5.99 -11.55 -8.45
N THR A 126 5.81 -11.26 -9.73
CA THR A 126 6.79 -10.53 -10.54
C THR A 126 6.23 -9.19 -10.98
N SER A 127 7.09 -8.19 -11.10
CA SER A 127 6.70 -6.87 -11.60
C SER A 127 7.77 -6.23 -12.50
N GLY A 128 7.33 -5.45 -13.47
CA GLY A 128 8.19 -4.82 -14.48
C GLY A 128 7.48 -3.75 -15.28
N LEU A 129 8.22 -3.13 -16.19
CA LEU A 129 7.70 -2.23 -17.21
C LEU A 129 7.48 -3.03 -18.48
N ASP A 130 6.31 -2.90 -19.10
CA ASP A 130 5.98 -3.46 -20.42
C ASP A 130 6.64 -2.61 -21.49
N ALA A 131 7.92 -2.88 -21.72
CA ALA A 131 8.82 -2.07 -22.52
C ALA A 131 8.54 -2.19 -24.01
N ASP A 132 7.94 -3.30 -24.46
CA ASP A 132 7.58 -3.51 -25.86
C ASP A 132 6.09 -3.27 -26.17
N GLY A 133 5.27 -3.03 -25.14
CA GLY A 133 3.85 -2.69 -25.26
C GLY A 133 2.98 -3.89 -25.61
N SER A 134 3.40 -5.10 -25.28
CA SER A 134 2.68 -6.35 -25.57
C SER A 134 1.42 -6.52 -24.72
N GLY A 135 1.35 -5.86 -23.56
CA GLY A 135 0.32 -6.06 -22.55
C GLY A 135 0.53 -7.32 -21.71
N THR A 136 1.66 -8.00 -21.85
CA THR A 136 2.07 -9.15 -21.04
C THR A 136 3.43 -8.89 -20.42
N LEU A 137 3.66 -9.38 -19.19
CA LEU A 137 4.97 -9.22 -18.55
C LEU A 137 5.90 -10.36 -18.98
N GLU A 138 6.84 -10.09 -19.89
CA GLU A 138 7.81 -11.10 -20.30
C GLU A 138 8.97 -11.26 -19.29
N PRO A 139 9.66 -12.43 -19.27
CA PRO A 139 10.79 -12.66 -18.37
C PRO A 139 11.93 -11.64 -18.48
N ALA A 140 12.10 -11.02 -19.65
CA ALA A 140 13.12 -10.00 -19.88
C ALA A 140 12.77 -8.64 -19.26
N GLU A 141 11.50 -8.42 -18.95
CA GLU A 141 10.94 -7.17 -18.43
C GLU A 141 10.80 -7.16 -16.91
N VAL A 142 10.89 -8.35 -16.29
CA VAL A 142 10.81 -8.51 -14.84
C VAL A 142 11.97 -7.77 -14.16
N SER A 143 11.60 -6.80 -13.33
CA SER A 143 12.52 -5.97 -12.55
C SER A 143 12.54 -6.33 -11.06
N SER A 144 11.47 -6.97 -10.57
CA SER A 144 11.34 -7.42 -9.20
C SER A 144 10.61 -8.74 -9.13
N THR A 145 11.08 -9.61 -8.24
CA THR A 145 10.49 -10.91 -7.93
C THR A 145 10.35 -11.00 -6.42
N GLN A 146 9.16 -11.34 -5.95
CA GLN A 146 8.85 -11.57 -4.55
C GLN A 146 8.12 -12.89 -4.39
N TYR A 147 8.45 -13.62 -3.33
CA TYR A 147 7.82 -14.89 -3.00
C TYR A 147 6.90 -14.69 -1.79
N VAL A 148 5.66 -15.13 -1.94
CA VAL A 148 4.71 -15.25 -0.83
C VAL A 148 4.59 -16.73 -0.55
N CYS A 149 5.29 -17.18 0.49
CA CYS A 149 5.30 -18.59 0.86
C CYS A 149 4.08 -18.94 1.68
N ASP A 150 3.54 -20.12 1.42
CA ASP A 150 2.55 -20.71 2.30
C ASP A 150 3.19 -21.03 3.65
N GLY A 151 2.40 -20.88 4.72
CA GLY A 151 2.77 -21.41 6.02
C GLY A 151 2.77 -22.93 5.99
N ALA A 152 3.32 -23.57 7.03
CA ALA A 152 3.25 -25.02 7.23
C ALA A 152 1.81 -25.51 7.50
N GLY A 153 0.89 -25.32 6.54
CA GLY A 153 -0.55 -25.55 6.67
C GLY A 153 -1.24 -24.62 7.68
N GLY A 154 -2.52 -24.34 7.46
CA GLY A 154 -3.41 -23.90 8.54
C GLY A 154 -3.38 -24.89 9.72
N ALA A 155 -3.89 -24.51 10.89
CA ALA A 155 -3.85 -25.34 12.10
C ALA A 155 -4.25 -26.79 11.79
N GLY A 156 -3.26 -27.68 11.76
CA GLY A 156 -3.49 -29.10 11.51
C GLY A 156 -4.36 -29.72 12.57
N VAL A 157 -4.97 -30.86 12.26
CA VAL A 157 -5.78 -31.61 13.23
C VAL A 157 -4.89 -32.62 13.91
N VAL A 158 -4.81 -32.53 15.24
CA VAL A 158 -4.14 -33.53 16.07
C VAL A 158 -5.09 -34.70 16.25
N LEU A 159 -4.61 -35.89 15.89
CA LEU A 159 -5.25 -37.18 16.03
C LEU A 159 -4.44 -37.98 17.03
N ASP A 160 -5.08 -38.48 18.08
CA ASP A 160 -4.43 -39.42 18.99
C ASP A 160 -4.34 -40.77 18.25
N PHE A 161 -3.13 -41.20 17.86
CA PHE A 161 -2.90 -42.44 17.14
C PHE A 161 -1.48 -42.99 17.36
N PRO A 162 -1.30 -44.28 17.69
CA PRO A 162 -2.36 -45.19 18.10
C PRO A 162 -3.07 -44.70 19.37
N SER A 163 -4.36 -45.00 19.47
CA SER A 163 -5.24 -44.71 20.60
C SER A 163 -5.74 -46.01 21.24
N GLU A 164 -6.54 -45.88 22.30
CA GLU A 164 -7.23 -47.03 22.92
C GLU A 164 -8.30 -47.63 21.98
N ASP A 165 -8.81 -46.84 21.03
CA ASP A 165 -9.82 -47.24 20.03
C ASP A 165 -9.19 -47.81 18.75
N SER A 166 -7.87 -47.68 18.59
CA SER A 166 -7.15 -48.25 17.45
C SER A 166 -7.29 -49.78 17.41
N SER A 167 -7.51 -50.30 16.20
CA SER A 167 -7.64 -51.71 15.91
C SER A 167 -6.28 -52.30 15.56
N LEU A 168 -5.90 -53.35 16.27
CA LEU A 168 -4.70 -54.13 16.00
C LEU A 168 -5.05 -55.41 15.25
N ASP A 169 -4.56 -55.55 14.02
CA ASP A 169 -4.58 -56.78 13.24
C ASP A 169 -3.18 -57.42 13.26
N ASN A 170 -3.06 -58.59 13.90
CA ASN A 170 -1.81 -59.37 13.88
C ASN A 170 -1.79 -60.44 12.77
N THR A 171 -2.69 -60.33 11.79
CA THR A 171 -3.01 -61.27 10.70
C THR A 171 -3.74 -62.56 11.10
N PHE A 172 -3.93 -62.80 12.40
CA PHE A 172 -4.68 -63.94 12.94
C PHE A 172 -5.96 -63.52 13.65
N THR A 173 -5.91 -62.39 14.35
CA THR A 173 -6.99 -61.82 15.16
C THR A 173 -6.97 -60.30 15.02
N VAL A 174 -8.15 -59.70 15.09
CA VAL A 174 -8.33 -58.25 15.13
C VAL A 174 -8.92 -57.88 16.48
N GLU A 175 -8.22 -57.05 17.26
CA GLU A 175 -8.63 -56.67 18.61
C GLU A 175 -8.32 -55.18 18.87
N PRO A 176 -9.12 -54.46 19.67
CA PRO A 176 -8.82 -53.09 20.04
C PRO A 176 -7.64 -53.03 21.03
N LEU A 177 -6.76 -52.04 20.86
CA LEU A 177 -5.58 -51.82 21.69
C LEU A 177 -5.94 -51.61 23.17
N GLY A 178 -6.97 -50.80 23.45
CA GLY A 178 -7.35 -50.40 24.81
C GLY A 178 -8.13 -51.42 25.64
N ALA A 179 -8.43 -52.60 25.09
CA ALA A 179 -9.07 -53.69 25.85
C ALA A 179 -8.08 -54.49 26.73
N GLY A 180 -6.85 -54.00 26.92
CA GLY A 180 -5.74 -54.75 27.53
C GLY A 180 -4.99 -55.63 26.54
N GLY A 181 -5.23 -55.43 25.23
CA GLY A 181 -4.63 -56.15 24.12
C GLY A 181 -3.37 -55.47 23.61
N GLY A 182 -2.28 -55.49 24.41
CA GLY A 182 -0.94 -55.33 23.86
C GLY A 182 -0.65 -56.52 22.96
N GLY A 183 -0.97 -56.43 21.69
CA GLY A 183 -0.87 -57.57 20.77
C GLY A 183 0.54 -57.69 20.20
N ALA A 184 1.20 -58.76 20.59
CA ALA A 184 2.44 -59.23 19.99
C ALA A 184 2.21 -59.59 18.53
N ALA A 185 2.65 -58.73 17.61
CA ALA A 185 2.75 -59.05 16.21
C ALA A 185 4.19 -59.39 15.83
N TYR A 186 4.30 -60.24 14.82
CA TYR A 186 5.58 -60.77 14.37
C TYR A 186 5.54 -61.14 12.89
N VAL A 187 4.47 -60.81 12.16
CA VAL A 187 4.26 -61.20 10.76
C VAL A 187 4.07 -59.97 9.89
N ALA A 188 4.63 -60.00 8.68
CA ALA A 188 4.41 -58.97 7.67
C ALA A 188 2.91 -58.84 7.35
N GLY A 189 2.44 -57.60 7.19
CA GLY A 189 1.03 -57.26 7.04
C GLY A 189 0.27 -57.12 8.35
N SER A 190 0.90 -57.36 9.51
CA SER A 190 0.30 -56.95 10.78
C SER A 190 0.24 -55.43 10.84
N SER A 191 -0.86 -54.87 11.32
CA SER A 191 -1.05 -53.42 11.35
C SER A 191 -1.84 -52.93 12.55
N VAL A 192 -1.59 -51.67 12.91
CA VAL A 192 -2.49 -50.88 13.76
C VAL A 192 -3.20 -49.87 12.87
N SER A 193 -4.51 -49.74 13.02
CA SER A 193 -5.33 -48.85 12.19
C SER A 193 -6.43 -48.17 12.97
N GLU A 194 -6.80 -46.97 12.53
CA GLU A 194 -7.94 -46.21 13.03
C GLU A 194 -8.52 -45.29 11.96
N SER A 195 -9.85 -45.17 11.96
CA SER A 195 -10.59 -44.28 11.06
C SER A 195 -11.03 -43.02 11.80
N PHE A 196 -10.60 -41.86 11.30
CA PHE A 196 -10.95 -40.55 11.82
C PHE A 196 -11.96 -39.89 10.88
N THR A 197 -13.18 -39.67 11.35
CA THR A 197 -14.25 -39.02 10.57
C THR A 197 -14.44 -37.57 10.97
N ASP A 198 -14.90 -36.73 10.04
CA ASP A 198 -15.26 -35.33 10.31
C ASP A 198 -14.12 -34.50 10.90
N THR A 199 -12.89 -34.70 10.39
CA THR A 199 -11.73 -33.89 10.82
C THR A 199 -11.84 -32.43 10.35
N GLY A 200 -12.72 -32.14 9.40
CA GLY A 200 -12.86 -30.81 8.80
C GLY A 200 -11.74 -30.47 7.79
N LEU A 201 -10.87 -31.43 7.46
CA LEU A 201 -9.82 -31.27 6.46
C LEU A 201 -10.26 -31.95 5.14
N PRO A 202 -10.71 -31.21 4.12
CA PRO A 202 -11.16 -31.82 2.87
C PRO A 202 -10.04 -32.48 2.07
N SER A 203 -8.81 -31.99 2.22
CA SER A 203 -7.61 -32.60 1.69
C SER A 203 -6.44 -32.36 2.63
N VAL A 204 -5.46 -33.25 2.62
CA VAL A 204 -4.21 -33.12 3.38
C VAL A 204 -3.00 -33.33 2.49
N THR A 205 -1.96 -32.54 2.71
CA THR A 205 -0.69 -32.57 1.97
C THR A 205 0.51 -32.91 2.86
N GLY A 206 0.29 -33.07 4.16
CA GLY A 206 1.35 -33.45 5.09
C GLY A 206 0.85 -34.09 6.37
N LEU A 207 1.78 -34.76 7.04
CA LEU A 207 1.60 -35.42 8.32
C LEU A 207 2.86 -35.26 9.17
N THR A 208 2.71 -35.01 10.47
CA THR A 208 3.78 -35.21 11.46
C THR A 208 3.32 -36.18 12.52
N TYR A 209 4.21 -37.00 13.07
CA TYR A 209 3.84 -38.01 14.04
C TYR A 209 4.86 -38.17 15.17
N GLU A 210 4.38 -38.61 16.32
CA GLU A 210 5.16 -39.05 17.47
C GLU A 210 4.43 -40.21 18.16
N PHE A 211 5.05 -41.38 18.31
CA PHE A 211 4.46 -42.54 18.98
C PHE A 211 5.52 -43.48 19.54
N GLU A 212 5.10 -44.48 20.32
CA GLU A 212 5.98 -45.50 20.91
C GLU A 212 5.56 -46.92 20.54
N MET A 213 6.55 -47.82 20.49
CA MET A 213 6.37 -49.26 20.26
C MET A 213 7.38 -50.04 21.09
N ASP A 214 7.00 -51.20 21.62
CA ASP A 214 7.93 -52.10 22.29
C ASP A 214 8.55 -53.08 21.31
N ASP A 215 9.87 -53.11 21.25
CA ASP A 215 10.62 -54.22 20.68
C ASP A 215 10.81 -55.30 21.75
N SER A 216 10.09 -56.42 21.59
CA SER A 216 10.29 -57.64 22.40
C SER A 216 10.94 -58.75 21.57
N THR A 217 11.56 -58.42 20.45
CA THR A 217 12.30 -59.38 19.66
C THR A 217 13.62 -59.72 20.35
N ASN A 218 14.07 -60.95 20.19
CA ASN A 218 15.23 -61.48 20.92
C ASN A 218 16.34 -61.91 19.98
N SER A 219 17.53 -62.08 20.54
CA SER A 219 18.73 -62.47 19.79
C SER A 219 18.81 -63.96 19.44
N SER A 220 17.80 -64.79 19.79
CA SER A 220 17.80 -66.23 19.53
C SER A 220 17.70 -66.57 18.04
N CYS A 221 17.21 -65.64 17.23
CA CYS A 221 17.23 -65.72 15.78
C CYS A 221 17.54 -64.34 15.17
N PRO A 222 18.32 -64.24 14.08
CA PRO A 222 18.58 -62.96 13.43
C PRO A 222 17.29 -62.36 12.85
N VAL A 223 16.82 -61.26 13.43
CA VAL A 223 15.62 -60.54 12.99
C VAL A 223 15.95 -59.51 11.90
N GLY A 224 17.09 -58.82 12.04
CA GLY A 224 17.51 -57.76 11.11
C GLY A 224 16.69 -56.48 11.27
N THR A 225 16.69 -55.65 10.23
CA THR A 225 15.89 -54.41 10.18
C THR A 225 14.41 -54.73 9.99
N LEU A 226 13.57 -54.33 10.94
CA LEU A 226 12.12 -54.35 10.81
C LEU A 226 11.66 -52.99 10.28
N SER A 227 10.93 -52.98 9.17
CA SER A 227 10.39 -51.76 8.56
C SER A 227 8.86 -51.75 8.59
N PHE A 228 8.32 -50.54 8.62
CA PHE A 228 6.90 -50.27 8.73
C PHE A 228 6.52 -49.09 7.85
N ASP A 229 5.36 -49.18 7.21
CA ASP A 229 4.80 -48.13 6.37
C ASP A 229 3.68 -47.40 7.10
N ILE A 230 3.70 -46.08 7.07
CA ILE A 230 2.59 -45.22 7.48
C ILE A 230 1.73 -44.98 6.25
N VAL A 231 0.48 -45.41 6.32
CA VAL A 231 -0.47 -45.41 5.22
C VAL A 231 -1.65 -44.52 5.60
N LEU A 232 -2.00 -43.58 4.73
CA LEU A 232 -3.14 -42.68 4.88
C LEU A 232 -4.09 -42.84 3.69
N ASN A 233 -5.35 -43.21 3.95
CA ASN A 233 -6.35 -43.55 2.92
C ASN A 233 -5.83 -44.54 1.87
N GLY A 234 -5.01 -45.51 2.30
CA GLY A 234 -4.41 -46.52 1.43
C GLY A 234 -3.17 -46.07 0.65
N VAL A 235 -2.67 -44.85 0.88
CA VAL A 235 -1.43 -44.33 0.28
C VAL A 235 -0.31 -44.37 1.30
N THR A 236 0.81 -45.04 1.00
CA THR A 236 2.02 -44.95 1.83
C THR A 236 2.58 -43.53 1.78
N VAL A 237 2.58 -42.83 2.91
CA VAL A 237 3.01 -41.43 3.04
C VAL A 237 4.38 -41.30 3.68
N ASP A 238 4.78 -42.26 4.52
CA ASP A 238 6.11 -42.33 5.13
C ASP A 238 6.44 -43.78 5.52
N SER A 239 7.70 -44.05 5.87
CA SER A 239 8.13 -45.35 6.39
C SER A 239 9.16 -45.16 7.51
N TYR A 240 9.15 -46.04 8.50
CA TYR A 240 10.15 -46.08 9.56
C TYR A 240 10.70 -47.49 9.75
N SER A 241 11.83 -47.60 10.45
CA SER A 241 12.45 -48.89 10.72
C SER A 241 13.29 -48.88 11.99
N PHE A 242 13.49 -50.04 12.58
CA PHE A 242 14.44 -50.25 13.66
C PHE A 242 15.15 -51.61 13.51
N GLU A 243 16.30 -51.77 14.15
CA GLU A 243 17.01 -53.05 14.20
C GLU A 243 16.41 -53.93 15.31
N GLY A 244 15.84 -55.07 14.94
CA GLY A 244 15.32 -56.05 15.89
C GLY A 244 16.42 -56.87 16.57
N GLY A 245 16.03 -57.61 17.59
CA GLY A 245 16.89 -58.45 18.42
C GLY A 245 17.54 -57.68 19.58
N SER A 246 16.99 -56.52 19.93
CA SER A 246 17.40 -55.75 21.10
C SER A 246 16.67 -56.27 22.35
N ASP A 247 17.37 -56.49 23.46
CA ASP A 247 16.80 -57.09 24.67
C ASP A 247 15.71 -56.19 25.31
N MET A 248 14.46 -56.30 24.84
CA MET A 248 13.21 -55.77 25.41
C MET A 248 13.23 -54.28 25.80
N GLY A 249 12.76 -53.40 24.90
CA GLY A 249 12.67 -51.97 25.20
C GLY A 249 11.63 -51.21 24.38
N THR A 250 11.17 -50.10 24.95
CA THR A 250 10.28 -49.14 24.29
C THR A 250 11.08 -48.22 23.38
N ILE A 251 10.64 -48.10 22.14
CA ILE A 251 11.25 -47.28 21.09
C ILE A 251 10.27 -46.16 20.73
N GLY A 252 10.73 -44.92 20.81
CA GLY A 252 9.99 -43.76 20.33
C GLY A 252 10.30 -43.46 18.87
N PHE A 253 9.27 -43.15 18.11
CA PHE A 253 9.34 -42.73 16.72
C PHE A 253 8.77 -41.32 16.60
N SER A 254 9.51 -40.43 15.95
CA SER A 254 9.00 -39.12 15.54
C SER A 254 9.46 -38.80 14.13
N GLY A 255 8.60 -38.13 13.37
CA GLY A 255 8.84 -37.88 11.96
C GLY A 255 7.76 -37.05 11.32
N GLY A 256 7.83 -36.94 10.00
CA GLY A 256 6.83 -36.26 9.21
C GLY A 256 7.17 -36.28 7.72
N ALA A 257 6.11 -36.23 6.92
CA ALA A 257 6.17 -36.32 5.48
C ALA A 257 5.26 -35.28 4.81
N ILE A 258 5.69 -34.83 3.63
CA ILE A 258 4.89 -34.02 2.70
C ILE A 258 4.65 -34.90 1.48
N PHE A 259 3.41 -34.93 1.01
CA PHE A 259 2.96 -35.81 -0.07
C PHE A 259 1.94 -35.10 -0.97
N PRO A 260 1.69 -35.63 -2.19
CA PRO A 260 0.60 -35.14 -3.03
C PRO A 260 -0.74 -35.18 -2.27
N ALA A 261 -1.60 -34.19 -2.50
CA ALA A 261 -2.86 -34.06 -1.77
C ALA A 261 -3.67 -35.36 -1.74
N ILE A 262 -3.98 -35.83 -0.52
CA ILE A 262 -4.87 -36.96 -0.26
C ILE A 262 -6.24 -36.40 0.06
N ASP A 263 -7.25 -36.86 -0.67
CA ASP A 263 -8.65 -36.43 -0.53
C ASP A 263 -9.30 -37.13 0.67
N GLY A 264 -9.81 -36.33 1.61
CA GLY A 264 -10.62 -36.78 2.76
C GLY A 264 -12.13 -36.62 2.51
N GLY A 265 -12.53 -36.22 1.31
CA GLY A 265 -13.92 -35.94 0.98
C GLY A 265 -14.46 -34.68 1.66
N ALA A 266 -15.78 -34.51 1.64
CA ALA A 266 -16.42 -33.26 2.08
C ALA A 266 -16.29 -32.98 3.58
N THR A 267 -16.15 -34.03 4.41
CA THR A 267 -16.06 -33.95 5.88
C THR A 267 -14.64 -34.16 6.39
N GLY A 268 -13.73 -34.65 5.57
CA GLY A 268 -12.35 -34.96 5.98
C GLY A 268 -12.28 -36.26 6.77
N ASP A 269 -12.56 -37.37 6.11
CA ASP A 269 -12.46 -38.71 6.66
C ASP A 269 -11.12 -39.33 6.25
N TYR A 270 -10.38 -39.83 7.24
CA TYR A 270 -9.04 -40.37 7.07
C TYR A 270 -8.85 -41.71 7.79
N ASP A 271 -8.44 -42.72 7.05
CA ASP A 271 -8.00 -44.02 7.56
C ASP A 271 -6.48 -43.99 7.68
N LEU A 272 -6.00 -44.10 8.93
CA LEU A 272 -4.57 -44.14 9.23
C LEU A 272 -4.19 -45.56 9.64
N GLU A 273 -3.12 -46.07 9.03
CA GLU A 273 -2.61 -47.41 9.28
C GLU A 273 -1.09 -47.40 9.37
N ILE A 274 -0.54 -48.19 10.29
CA ILE A 274 0.89 -48.52 10.34
C ILE A 274 1.03 -50.01 10.07
N VAL A 275 1.67 -50.36 8.94
CA VAL A 275 1.78 -51.74 8.44
C VAL A 275 3.20 -52.25 8.59
N ALA A 276 3.37 -53.43 9.20
CA ALA A 276 4.66 -54.10 9.24
C ALA A 276 5.01 -54.72 7.89
N ASN A 277 6.20 -54.43 7.37
CA ASN A 277 6.66 -54.98 6.09
C ASN A 277 7.36 -56.34 6.24
N GLU A 278 7.85 -56.63 7.45
CA GLU A 278 8.73 -57.77 7.70
C GLU A 278 8.14 -58.76 8.70
N THR A 279 8.53 -60.04 8.54
CA THR A 279 8.16 -61.12 9.46
C THR A 279 9.35 -61.44 10.37
N VAL A 280 9.13 -61.39 11.68
CA VAL A 280 10.09 -61.89 12.67
C VAL A 280 10.15 -63.41 12.56
N CYS A 281 11.36 -63.96 12.55
CA CYS A 281 11.55 -65.39 12.49
C CYS A 281 10.98 -66.12 13.73
N GLY A 282 10.60 -67.40 13.54
CA GLY A 282 9.99 -68.20 14.59
C GLY A 282 10.88 -68.32 15.84
N GLY A 283 10.33 -67.95 17.00
CA GLY A 283 11.04 -67.91 18.28
C GLY A 283 11.85 -66.62 18.51
N GLY A 284 11.88 -65.70 17.54
CA GLY A 284 12.56 -64.41 17.61
C GLY A 284 11.81 -63.33 18.38
N GLY A 285 10.65 -63.62 18.99
CA GLY A 285 9.84 -62.65 19.75
C GLY A 285 8.84 -61.89 18.89
N SER A 286 8.50 -60.67 19.30
CA SER A 286 7.45 -59.84 18.69
C SER A 286 7.70 -58.35 18.91
N TYR A 287 6.98 -57.50 18.18
CA TYR A 287 6.82 -56.08 18.47
C TYR A 287 5.39 -55.82 18.98
N ASN A 288 5.22 -54.81 19.83
CA ASN A 288 3.92 -54.44 20.40
C ASN A 288 3.67 -52.94 20.26
N TRP A 289 2.48 -52.54 19.82
CA TRP A 289 2.06 -51.15 19.77
C TRP A 289 1.42 -50.70 21.09
N PHE A 290 1.49 -49.40 21.37
CA PHE A 290 0.82 -48.77 22.50
C PHE A 290 -0.08 -47.64 22.04
N ALA A 291 -1.16 -47.45 22.79
CA ALA A 291 -1.91 -46.21 22.74
C ALA A 291 -1.08 -45.05 23.33
N GLY A 292 -1.34 -43.84 22.85
CA GLY A 292 -0.71 -42.61 23.33
C GLY A 292 0.19 -41.90 22.32
N GLY A 293 0.15 -42.31 21.04
CA GLY A 293 0.78 -41.56 19.97
C GLY A 293 -0.04 -40.36 19.51
N ALA A 294 0.58 -39.45 18.77
CA ALA A 294 -0.04 -38.26 18.20
C ALA A 294 0.38 -38.08 16.74
N PHE A 295 -0.61 -37.92 15.87
CA PHE A 295 -0.48 -37.64 14.45
C PHE A 295 -1.12 -36.29 14.15
N VAL A 296 -0.48 -35.45 13.34
CA VAL A 296 -1.02 -34.13 12.97
C VAL A 296 -1.17 -34.06 11.47
N LEU A 297 -2.40 -34.16 11.00
CA LEU A 297 -2.74 -33.98 9.59
C LEU A 297 -2.73 -32.50 9.24
N ARG A 298 -2.15 -32.17 8.09
CA ARG A 298 -2.00 -30.79 7.60
C ARG A 298 -2.61 -30.65 6.21
N PRO A 299 -3.46 -29.62 5.99
CA PRO A 299 -4.01 -29.32 4.67
C PRO A 299 -2.91 -28.93 3.70
#